data_AF-A0A967Y2G6-F1
#
_entry.id   AF-A0A967Y2G6-F1
#
_cell.length_a   1.000
_cell.length_b   1.000
_cell.length_c   1.000
_cell.angle_alpha   90.00
_cell.angle_beta   90.00
_cell.angle_gamma   90.00
#
_symmetry.space_group_name_H-M   'P 1'
#
loop_
_entity.id
_entity.type
_entity.pdbx_description
1 polymer ?
#
loop_
_entity_poly.entity_id
_entity_poly.type
_entity_poly.pdbx_seq_one_letter_code
_entity_poly.pdbx_strand_id
1 'polypeptide(L)'
;MGRIREGMVEGLARRGGADRIQFRRYRPDPSIEGRLLSDLARERGEDPIDTAIDLIRGGGASIVSYNMHDDDVETLMVQPWTMTSSDGDLVPMGEGVPHPRSYGAFARKIAVYARDQGV
;
A
#
# COMPACT_ATOMS: atom_id res chain seq x y z
N MET A 1 -2.37 -17.85 18.70
CA MET A 1 -1.32 -17.08 17.97
C MET A 1 -0.69 -17.85 16.81
N GLY A 2 -0.34 -19.14 16.93
CA GLY A 2 0.37 -19.89 15.87
C GLY A 2 -0.21 -19.76 14.45
N ARG A 3 -1.50 -20.08 14.25
CA ARG A 3 -2.16 -20.00 12.93
C ARG A 3 -2.21 -18.57 12.36
N ILE A 4 -2.33 -17.55 13.21
CA ILE A 4 -2.35 -16.15 12.76
C ILE A 4 -0.96 -15.76 12.25
N ARG A 5 0.09 -16.12 12.99
CA ARG A 5 1.47 -15.82 12.57
C ARG A 5 1.81 -16.51 11.25
N GLU A 6 1.45 -17.78 11.08
CA GLU A 6 1.62 -18.49 9.80
C GLU A 6 0.91 -17.78 8.65
N GLY A 7 -0.35 -17.37 8.85
CA GLY A 7 -1.09 -16.60 7.84
C GLY A 7 -0.46 -15.23 7.53
N MET A 8 0.12 -14.56 8.53
CA MET A 8 0.84 -13.30 8.31
C MET A 8 2.13 -13.51 7.51
N VAL A 9 2.86 -14.60 7.76
CA VAL A 9 4.06 -14.96 7.00
C VAL A 9 3.70 -15.22 5.53
N GLU A 10 2.70 -16.05 5.26
CA GLU A 10 2.21 -16.31 3.90
C GLU A 10 1.70 -15.03 3.22
N GLY A 11 0.94 -14.21 3.97
CA GLY A 11 0.40 -12.95 3.48
C GLY A 11 1.48 -11.93 3.12
N LEU A 12 2.54 -11.83 3.93
CA LEU A 12 3.67 -10.94 3.66
C LEU A 12 4.47 -11.41 2.44
N ALA A 13 4.69 -12.72 2.32
CA ALA A 13 5.34 -13.31 1.15
C ALA A 13 4.55 -13.04 -0.14
N ARG A 14 3.22 -13.21 -0.11
CA ARG A 14 2.34 -12.88 -1.26
C ARG A 14 2.38 -11.42 -1.70
N ARG A 15 2.69 -10.51 -0.77
CA ARG A 15 2.83 -9.07 -1.05
C ARG A 15 4.25 -8.68 -1.49
N GLY A 16 5.16 -9.64 -1.59
CA GLY A 16 6.53 -9.41 -2.04
C GLY A 16 7.51 -8.98 -0.93
N GLY A 17 7.13 -9.11 0.35
CA GLY A 17 8.03 -8.82 1.48
C GLY A 17 7.75 -7.50 2.21
N ALA A 18 8.49 -7.26 3.30
CA ALA A 18 8.31 -6.11 4.18
C ALA A 18 8.79 -4.78 3.57
N ASP A 19 9.63 -4.82 2.55
CA ASP A 19 10.06 -3.69 1.74
C ASP A 19 8.98 -3.21 0.74
N ARG A 20 7.88 -3.95 0.61
CA ARG A 20 6.71 -3.57 -0.21
C ARG A 20 5.55 -2.98 0.57
N ILE A 21 5.68 -2.84 1.89
CA ILE A 21 4.63 -2.33 2.77
C ILE A 21 5.05 -0.96 3.30
N GLN A 22 4.38 0.10 2.85
CA GLN A 22 4.57 1.46 3.37
C GLN A 22 3.44 1.83 4.33
N PHE A 23 3.76 2.49 5.44
CA PHE A 23 2.76 3.03 6.35
C PHE A 23 2.15 4.31 5.78
N ARG A 24 0.84 4.32 5.58
CA ARG A 24 0.09 5.49 5.17
C ARG A 24 -0.36 6.33 6.36
N ARG A 25 -0.85 5.67 7.41
CA ARG A 25 -1.41 6.33 8.59
C ARG A 25 -1.32 5.44 9.82
N TYR A 26 -0.80 5.96 10.90
CA TYR A 26 -0.74 5.28 12.19
C TYR A 26 -0.84 6.30 13.34
N ARG A 27 -2.08 6.52 13.82
CA ARG A 27 -2.38 7.55 14.82
C ARG A 27 -1.54 7.46 16.12
N PRO A 28 -1.23 6.27 16.67
CA PRO A 28 -0.43 6.18 17.89
C PRO A 28 0.99 6.72 17.72
N ASP A 29 1.55 6.66 16.52
CA ASP A 29 2.88 7.18 16.21
C ASP A 29 2.95 7.64 14.74
N PRO A 30 2.59 8.90 14.44
CA PRO A 30 2.63 9.43 13.09
C PRO A 30 4.04 9.52 12.48
N SER A 31 5.11 9.39 13.30
CA SER A 31 6.48 9.52 12.81
C SER A 31 6.92 8.40 11.87
N ILE A 32 6.19 7.27 11.87
CA ILE A 32 6.46 6.14 10.97
C ILE A 32 5.76 6.27 9.61
N GLU A 33 4.87 7.24 9.44
CA GLU A 33 4.14 7.42 8.19
C GLU A 33 5.10 7.76 7.03
N GLY A 34 4.89 7.14 5.87
CA GLY A 34 5.78 7.18 4.71
C GLY A 34 6.93 6.16 4.73
N ARG A 35 7.26 5.57 5.90
CA ARG A 35 8.33 4.56 6.02
C ARG A 35 7.87 3.17 5.59
N LEU A 36 8.84 2.31 5.27
CA LEU A 36 8.58 0.89 5.01
C LEU A 36 8.58 0.07 6.30
N LEU A 37 7.80 -1.01 6.32
CA LEU A 37 7.80 -1.99 7.42
C LEU A 37 9.19 -2.58 7.64
N SER A 38 9.92 -2.89 6.57
CA SER A 38 11.29 -3.39 6.66
C SER A 38 12.26 -2.42 7.35
N ASP A 39 12.10 -1.11 7.13
CA ASP A 39 12.96 -0.10 7.74
C ASP A 39 12.68 0.04 9.24
N LEU A 40 11.41 0.05 9.61
CA LEU A 40 11.01 0.10 11.02
C LEU A 40 11.44 -1.17 11.78
N ALA A 41 11.23 -2.35 11.19
CA ALA A 41 11.64 -3.61 11.78
C ALA A 41 13.17 -3.68 11.97
N ARG A 42 13.94 -3.21 10.97
CA ARG A 42 15.40 -3.12 11.06
C ARG A 42 15.86 -2.16 12.16
N GLU A 43 15.22 -1.00 12.29
CA GLU A 43 15.53 -0.05 13.36
C GLU A 43 15.25 -0.64 14.75
N ARG A 44 14.17 -1.42 14.89
CA ARG A 44 13.82 -2.09 16.15
C ARG A 44 14.67 -3.34 16.43
N GLY A 45 15.37 -3.87 15.43
CA GLY A 45 16.06 -5.16 15.54
C GLY A 45 15.09 -6.35 15.64
N GLU A 46 13.91 -6.24 15.04
CA GLU A 46 12.81 -7.20 15.13
C GLU A 46 12.55 -7.90 13.78
N ASP A 47 11.91 -9.07 13.84
CA ASP A 47 11.29 -9.66 12.66
C ASP A 47 10.11 -8.79 12.20
N PRO A 48 9.95 -8.53 10.88
CA PRO A 48 8.86 -7.69 10.37
C PRO A 48 7.46 -8.15 10.78
N ILE A 49 7.23 -9.45 10.98
CA ILE A 49 5.96 -9.99 11.44
C ILE A 49 5.71 -9.59 12.90
N ASP A 50 6.74 -9.62 13.74
CA ASP A 50 6.61 -9.26 15.14
C ASP A 50 6.36 -7.74 15.28
N THR A 51 7.08 -6.91 14.54
CA THR A 51 6.79 -5.47 14.42
C THR A 51 5.35 -5.21 13.95
N ALA A 52 4.88 -5.94 12.93
CA ALA A 52 3.52 -5.79 12.43
C ALA A 52 2.46 -6.21 13.46
N ILE A 53 2.69 -7.29 14.21
CA ILE A 53 1.80 -7.75 15.30
C ILE A 53 1.65 -6.65 16.35
N ASP A 54 2.75 -6.01 16.74
CA ASP A 54 2.72 -4.97 17.77
C ASP A 54 1.99 -3.70 17.29
N LEU A 55 2.18 -3.30 16.03
CA LEU A 55 1.40 -2.21 15.43
C LEU A 55 -0.09 -2.54 15.35
N ILE A 56 -0.46 -3.78 15.03
CA ILE A 56 -1.85 -4.24 15.01
C ILE A 56 -2.46 -4.19 16.42
N ARG A 57 -1.72 -4.63 17.44
CA ARG A 57 -2.15 -4.52 18.85
C ARG A 57 -2.33 -3.07 19.30
N GLY A 58 -1.54 -2.15 18.74
CA GLY A 58 -1.65 -0.71 18.96
C GLY A 58 -2.83 -0.02 18.26
N GLY A 59 -3.68 -0.77 17.54
CA GLY A 59 -4.86 -0.23 16.84
C GLY A 59 -4.79 -0.35 15.32
N GLY A 60 -3.69 -0.86 14.78
CA GLY A 60 -3.50 -1.10 13.35
C GLY A 60 -3.06 0.14 12.57
N ALA A 61 -2.22 -0.08 11.57
CA ALA A 61 -1.79 0.94 10.63
C ALA A 61 -2.48 0.74 9.26
N SER A 62 -2.83 1.83 8.61
CA SER A 62 -3.19 1.81 7.19
C SER A 62 -1.92 1.75 6.36
N ILE A 63 -1.92 0.97 5.28
CA ILE A 63 -0.73 0.72 4.47
C ILE A 63 -0.96 0.95 2.96
N VAL A 64 0.12 1.11 2.22
CA VAL A 64 0.20 0.93 0.77
C VAL A 64 1.05 -0.32 0.50
N SER A 65 0.59 -1.15 -0.45
CA SER A 65 1.23 -2.42 -0.82
C SER A 65 1.72 -2.33 -2.26
N TYR A 66 3.03 -2.38 -2.47
CA TYR A 66 3.68 -2.29 -3.78
C TYR A 66 3.89 -3.67 -4.39
N ASN A 67 2.80 -4.32 -4.83
CA ASN A 67 2.82 -5.71 -5.28
C ASN A 67 2.10 -5.96 -6.62
N MET A 68 2.01 -4.94 -7.47
CA MET A 68 1.49 -5.04 -8.83
C MET A 68 2.55 -4.59 -9.83
N HIS A 69 2.46 -5.08 -11.06
CA HIS A 69 3.29 -4.67 -12.18
C HIS A 69 2.51 -3.71 -13.09
N ASP A 70 3.16 -2.66 -13.60
CA ASP A 70 2.49 -1.66 -14.44
C ASP A 70 1.96 -2.27 -15.75
N ASP A 71 2.71 -3.19 -16.37
CA ASP A 71 2.27 -3.93 -17.58
C ASP A 71 0.93 -4.68 -17.37
N ASP A 72 0.70 -5.27 -16.20
CA ASP A 72 -0.56 -5.95 -15.88
C ASP A 72 -1.70 -4.93 -15.78
N VAL A 73 -1.42 -3.77 -15.17
CA VAL A 73 -2.38 -2.67 -15.05
C VAL A 73 -2.78 -2.15 -16.42
N GLU A 74 -1.82 -1.90 -17.31
CA GLU A 74 -2.05 -1.44 -18.68
C GLU A 74 -2.84 -2.49 -19.48
N THR A 75 -2.45 -3.76 -19.39
CA THR A 75 -3.12 -4.88 -20.06
C THR A 75 -4.60 -4.97 -19.68
N LEU A 76 -4.92 -4.80 -18.38
CA LEU A 76 -6.29 -4.84 -17.89
C LEU A 76 -7.06 -3.55 -18.21
N MET A 77 -6.39 -2.40 -18.29
CA MET A 77 -7.01 -1.08 -18.47
C MET A 77 -7.78 -0.95 -19.78
N VAL A 78 -7.31 -1.62 -20.85
CA VAL A 78 -7.87 -1.51 -22.21
C VAL A 78 -9.03 -2.48 -22.47
N GLN A 79 -9.33 -3.38 -21.53
CA GLN A 79 -10.35 -4.39 -21.75
C GLN A 79 -11.76 -3.77 -21.76
N PRO A 80 -12.67 -4.21 -22.65
CA PRO A 80 -13.98 -3.58 -22.83
C PRO A 80 -14.92 -3.71 -21.63
N TRP A 81 -14.61 -4.62 -20.70
CA TRP A 81 -15.34 -4.81 -19.44
C TRP A 81 -14.71 -4.06 -18.25
N THR A 82 -13.55 -3.42 -18.41
CA THR A 82 -12.86 -2.75 -17.30
C THR A 82 -13.43 -1.35 -17.07
N MET A 83 -13.93 -1.10 -15.86
CA MET A 83 -14.31 0.23 -15.40
C MET A 83 -13.20 0.87 -14.57
N THR A 84 -13.11 2.20 -14.60
CA THR A 84 -12.16 2.95 -13.79
C THR A 84 -12.76 3.35 -12.45
N SER A 85 -12.04 3.06 -11.39
CA SER A 85 -12.32 3.49 -10.02
C SER A 85 -11.03 4.02 -9.40
N SER A 86 -11.15 5.01 -8.51
CA SER A 86 -9.99 5.47 -7.74
C SER A 86 -9.58 4.47 -6.67
N ASP A 87 -10.53 3.70 -6.11
CA ASP A 87 -10.36 2.92 -4.88
C ASP A 87 -9.66 3.74 -3.76
N GLY A 88 -9.88 5.05 -3.80
CA GLY A 88 -9.22 6.03 -2.96
C GLY A 88 -10.06 6.37 -1.75
N ASP A 89 -9.40 6.57 -0.62
CA ASP A 89 -10.05 7.07 0.59
C ASP A 89 -10.33 8.58 0.52
N LEU A 90 -11.33 9.01 1.29
CA LEU A 90 -11.66 10.42 1.52
C LEU A 90 -10.73 11.02 2.58
N VAL A 91 -9.54 11.46 2.16
CA VAL A 91 -8.55 12.09 3.05
C VAL A 91 -8.38 13.58 2.72
N PRO A 92 -8.40 14.49 3.71
CA PRO A 92 -8.02 15.88 3.50
C PRO A 92 -6.59 16.02 2.97
N MET A 93 -6.35 17.00 2.09
CA MET A 93 -5.01 17.29 1.61
C MET A 93 -4.07 17.60 2.77
N GLY A 94 -2.89 16.98 2.78
CA GLY A 94 -1.86 17.16 3.82
C GLY A 94 -2.02 16.30 5.07
N GLU A 95 -3.04 15.43 5.17
CA GLU A 95 -3.17 14.48 6.28
C GLU A 95 -2.52 13.13 5.96
N GLY A 96 -1.44 12.80 6.67
CA GLY A 96 -0.69 11.55 6.53
C GLY A 96 -0.09 11.35 5.14
N VAL A 97 0.11 10.09 4.74
CA VAL A 97 0.69 9.72 3.44
C VAL A 97 -0.28 8.83 2.65
N PRO A 98 -1.42 9.37 2.18
CA PRO A 98 -2.43 8.58 1.48
C PRO A 98 -1.93 8.05 0.13
N HIS A 99 -2.52 6.95 -0.34
CA HIS A 99 -2.22 6.45 -1.67
C HIS A 99 -2.60 7.53 -2.70
N PRO A 100 -1.74 7.87 -3.67
CA PRO A 100 -1.98 8.95 -4.64
C PRO A 100 -3.25 8.76 -5.49
N ARG A 101 -3.84 7.55 -5.52
CA ARG A 101 -5.09 7.24 -6.21
C ARG A 101 -6.29 7.99 -5.59
N SER A 102 -6.21 8.38 -4.32
CA SER A 102 -7.22 9.23 -3.66
C SER A 102 -7.46 10.57 -4.36
N TYR A 103 -6.45 11.14 -5.01
CA TYR A 103 -6.56 12.46 -5.64
C TYR A 103 -6.40 12.42 -7.15
N GLY A 104 -5.64 11.47 -7.68
CA GLY A 104 -5.12 11.54 -9.05
C GLY A 104 -5.59 10.45 -10.00
N ALA A 105 -6.40 9.47 -9.59
CA ALA A 105 -6.66 8.28 -10.41
C ALA A 105 -7.21 8.62 -11.82
N PHE A 106 -8.25 9.46 -11.89
CA PHE A 106 -8.86 9.87 -13.16
C PHE A 106 -7.95 10.78 -13.99
N ALA A 107 -7.31 11.76 -13.33
CA ALA A 107 -6.38 12.67 -14.00
C ALA A 107 -5.20 11.90 -14.62
N ARG A 108 -4.63 10.93 -13.88
CA ARG A 108 -3.57 10.05 -14.38
C ARG A 108 -4.05 9.18 -15.54
N LYS A 109 -5.25 8.58 -15.44
CA LYS A 109 -5.83 7.81 -16.55
C LYS A 109 -5.91 8.63 -17.84
N ILE A 110 -6.46 9.83 -17.77
CA ILE A 110 -6.68 10.65 -18.97
C ILE A 110 -5.36 11.20 -19.51
N ALA A 111 -4.54 11.81 -18.65
CA ALA A 111 -3.35 12.51 -19.11
C ALA A 111 -2.21 11.56 -19.48
N VAL A 112 -1.93 10.58 -18.62
CA VAL A 112 -0.77 9.70 -18.79
C VAL A 112 -1.12 8.53 -19.71
N TYR A 113 -2.12 7.74 -19.33
CA TYR A 113 -2.44 6.50 -20.06
C TYR A 113 -3.07 6.80 -21.43
N ALA A 114 -4.21 7.52 -21.47
CA ALA A 114 -4.92 7.74 -22.72
C ALA A 114 -4.23 8.72 -23.68
N ARG A 115 -3.74 9.86 -23.18
CA ARG A 115 -3.15 10.91 -24.04
C ARG A 115 -1.67 10.67 -24.34
N ASP A 116 -0.84 10.45 -23.32
CA ASP A 116 0.61 10.42 -23.50
C ASP A 116 1.13 9.04 -23.94
N GLN A 117 0.53 7.95 -23.45
CA GLN A 117 0.98 6.58 -23.72
C GLN A 117 0.13 5.84 -24.75
N GLY A 118 -1.09 6.29 -25.02
CA GLY A 118 -2.01 5.62 -25.95
C GLY A 118 -2.48 4.25 -25.46
N VAL A 119 -2.52 4.07 -24.14
CA VAL A 119 -3.13 2.91 -23.45
C VAL A 119 -4.64 3.13 -23.35
#